data_AF-A0A8T5N667-F1
#
_entry.id   AF-A0A8T5N667-F1
#
_cell.length_a   1.000
_cell.length_b   1.000
_cell.length_c   1.000
_cell.angle_alpha   90.00
_cell.angle_beta   90.00
_cell.angle_gamma   90.00
#
_symmetry.space_group_name_H-M   'P 1'
#
loop_
_entity.id
_entity.type
_entity.pdbx_description
1 polymer ?
#
loop_
_entity_poly.entity_id
_entity_poly.type
_entity_poly.pdbx_seq_one_letter_code
_entity_poly.pdbx_strand_id
1 'polypeptide(L)'
;MAKIVWVTDIHLNFLDDSGIGDFIRKLQREKADALFITGDIAEAPTVCSYLKRLEQSLDTEIYFVLGNHDFYNGFMDKVLDGVVNLSGNSSSLNFLDISPPVKIGNTGLVGHG
;
A
#
# COMPACT_ATOMS: atom_id res chain seq x y z
N MET A 1 -13.48 7.83 16.57
CA MET A 1 -13.50 8.15 15.13
C MET A 1 -12.23 7.56 14.56
N ALA A 2 -12.31 6.79 13.47
CA ALA A 2 -11.11 6.14 12.92
C ALA A 2 -10.13 7.21 12.40
N LYS A 3 -8.86 7.14 12.81
CA LYS A 3 -7.79 7.98 12.29
C LYS A 3 -7.15 7.28 11.10
N ILE A 4 -7.25 7.89 9.94
CA ILE A 4 -6.69 7.37 8.69
C ILE A 4 -5.49 8.22 8.32
N VAL A 5 -4.38 7.59 7.95
CA VAL A 5 -3.29 8.25 7.21
C VAL A 5 -3.48 7.92 5.74
N TRP A 6 -3.46 8.94 4.89
CA TRP A 6 -3.60 8.79 3.45
C TRP A 6 -2.37 9.36 2.77
N VAL A 7 -1.68 8.52 2.00
CA VAL A 7 -0.54 8.88 1.16
C VAL A 7 -0.79 8.52 -0.31
N THR A 8 -0.14 9.23 -1.21
CA THR A 8 -0.24 9.04 -2.67
C THR A 8 1.10 9.38 -3.30
N ASP A 9 1.41 8.78 -4.45
CA ASP A 9 2.61 9.11 -5.25
C ASP A 9 3.90 9.05 -4.42
N ILE A 10 4.02 8.01 -3.57
CA ILE A 10 5.08 7.94 -2.55
C ILE A 10 6.43 7.50 -3.12
N HIS A 11 6.46 6.86 -4.29
CA HIS A 11 7.65 6.41 -5.03
C HIS A 11 8.83 6.00 -4.12
N LEU A 12 8.61 4.98 -3.30
CA LEU A 12 9.57 4.50 -2.30
C LEU A 12 10.88 4.03 -2.94
N ASN A 13 10.88 3.67 -4.23
CA ASN A 13 12.07 3.34 -5.01
C ASN A 13 13.09 4.48 -5.13
N PHE A 14 12.71 5.74 -4.89
CA PHE A 14 13.66 6.87 -4.88
C PHE A 14 14.30 7.12 -3.50
N LEU A 15 13.82 6.46 -2.46
CA LEU A 15 14.40 6.58 -1.12
C LEU A 15 15.46 5.50 -0.89
N ASP A 16 16.54 5.89 -0.22
CA ASP A 16 17.47 4.94 0.36
C ASP A 16 16.87 4.31 1.64
N ASP A 17 17.57 3.33 2.23
CA ASP A 17 17.08 2.64 3.43
C ASP A 17 16.83 3.56 4.62
N SER A 18 17.60 4.64 4.74
CA SER A 18 17.41 5.64 5.79
C SER A 18 16.11 6.41 5.56
N GLY A 19 15.87 6.85 4.33
CA GLY A 19 14.66 7.55 3.91
C GLY A 19 13.41 6.69 4.08
N ILE A 20 13.47 5.41 3.73
CA ILE A 20 12.38 4.45 4.00
C ILE A 20 12.14 4.31 5.49
N GLY A 21 13.20 4.17 6.29
CA GLY A 21 13.10 4.10 7.75
C GLY A 21 12.46 5.36 8.35
N ASP A 22 12.81 6.54 7.85
CA ASP A 22 12.20 7.80 8.27
C ASP A 22 10.73 7.92 7.87
N PHE A 23 10.37 7.47 6.67
CA PHE A 23 8.99 7.43 6.21
C PHE A 23 8.13 6.53 7.12
N ILE A 24 8.59 5.30 7.38
CA ILE A 24 7.92 4.36 8.29
C ILE A 24 7.78 4.97 9.69
N ARG A 25 8.83 5.58 10.24
CA ARG A 25 8.77 6.24 11.55
C ARG A 25 7.76 7.38 11.60
N LYS A 26 7.56 8.11 10.50
CA LYS A 26 6.51 9.15 10.43
C LYS A 26 5.13 8.52 10.49
N LEU A 27 4.88 7.45 9.71
CA LEU A 27 3.62 6.72 9.73
C LEU A 27 3.31 6.15 11.13
N GLN A 28 4.30 5.55 11.80
CA GLN A 28 4.12 5.00 13.16
C GLN A 28 3.73 6.05 14.20
N ARG A 29 4.26 7.28 14.11
CA ARG A 29 3.93 8.37 15.04
C ARG A 29 2.48 8.81 14.93
N GLU A 30 1.86 8.64 13.77
CA GLU A 30 0.47 9.01 13.58
C GLU A 30 -0.48 8.12 14.38
N LYS A 31 -0.08 6.89 14.73
CA LYS A 31 -0.95 5.93 15.43
C LYS A 31 -2.32 5.81 14.74
N ALA A 32 -2.27 5.61 13.42
CA ALA A 32 -3.47 5.50 12.59
C ALA A 32 -4.13 4.13 12.75
N ASP A 33 -5.45 4.09 12.65
CA ASP A 33 -6.23 2.86 12.61
C ASP A 33 -6.14 2.19 11.23
N ALA A 34 -5.85 2.96 10.16
CA ALA A 34 -5.55 2.44 8.84
C ALA A 34 -4.64 3.39 8.03
N LEU A 35 -3.93 2.81 7.06
CA LEU A 35 -3.13 3.50 6.04
C LEU A 35 -3.78 3.29 4.67
N PHE A 36 -4.08 4.38 3.97
CA PHE A 36 -4.50 4.36 2.58
C PHE A 36 -3.35 4.78 1.68
N ILE A 37 -3.07 4.00 0.63
CA ILE A 37 -2.05 4.28 -0.37
C ILE A 37 -2.70 4.31 -1.76
N THR A 38 -2.75 5.47 -2.40
CA THR A 38 -3.50 5.65 -3.65
C THR A 38 -2.63 5.75 -4.89
N GLY A 39 -1.82 4.72 -5.12
CA GLY A 39 -1.02 4.56 -6.33
C GLY A 39 0.41 5.12 -6.24
N ASP A 40 1.17 4.83 -7.30
CA ASP A 40 2.56 5.22 -7.52
C ASP A 40 3.43 4.96 -6.28
N ILE A 41 3.39 3.70 -5.84
CA ILE A 41 4.10 3.20 -4.66
C ILE A 41 5.59 3.05 -4.97
N ALA A 42 5.92 2.42 -6.09
CA ALA A 42 7.28 2.15 -6.55
C ALA A 42 7.32 1.82 -8.06
N GLU A 43 8.08 0.79 -8.45
CA GLU A 43 8.12 0.21 -9.80
C GLU A 43 7.85 -1.30 -9.73
N ALA A 44 7.53 -1.91 -10.87
CA ALA A 44 7.15 -3.32 -10.95
C ALA A 44 8.13 -4.28 -10.25
N PRO A 45 9.47 -4.10 -10.35
CA PRO A 45 10.41 -5.03 -9.71
C PRO A 45 10.39 -4.97 -8.17
N THR A 46 9.88 -3.89 -7.57
CA THR A 46 10.05 -3.61 -6.13
C THR A 46 8.76 -3.31 -5.38
N VAL A 47 7.63 -3.03 -6.06
CA VAL A 47 6.36 -2.65 -5.41
C VAL A 47 5.91 -3.65 -4.33
N CYS A 48 5.90 -4.95 -4.63
CA CYS A 48 5.56 -5.98 -3.65
C CYS A 48 6.52 -6.02 -2.45
N SER A 49 7.81 -5.75 -2.69
CA SER A 49 8.82 -5.74 -1.63
C SER A 49 8.62 -4.57 -0.66
N TYR A 50 8.24 -3.40 -1.18
CA TYR A 50 7.94 -2.23 -0.36
C TYR A 50 6.62 -2.40 0.40
N LEU A 51 5.57 -2.93 -0.23
CA LEU A 51 4.31 -3.26 0.45
C LEU A 51 4.55 -4.22 1.63
N LYS A 52 5.33 -5.28 1.41
CA LYS A 52 5.71 -6.22 2.47
C LYS A 52 6.52 -5.56 3.59
N ARG A 53 7.44 -4.64 3.24
CA ARG A 53 8.23 -3.90 4.24
C ARG A 53 7.35 -2.98 5.09
N LEU A 54 6.35 -2.33 4.49
CA LEU A 54 5.35 -1.53 5.19
C LEU A 54 4.52 -2.40 6.14
N GLU A 55 3.97 -3.51 5.65
CA GLU A 55 3.22 -4.50 6.44
C GLU A 55 4.03 -4.98 7.65
N GLN A 56 5.29 -5.35 7.45
CA GLN A 56 6.17 -5.84 8.53
C GLN A 56 6.51 -4.78 9.58
N SER A 57 6.34 -3.50 9.26
CA SER A 57 6.77 -2.39 10.12
C SER A 57 5.61 -1.63 10.77
N LEU A 58 4.38 -1.89 10.34
CA LEU A 58 3.19 -1.14 10.76
C LEU A 58 2.13 -2.11 11.31
N ASP A 59 1.68 -1.86 12.53
CA ASP A 59 0.58 -2.60 13.17
C ASP A 59 -0.80 -2.04 12.75
N THR A 60 -1.00 -1.77 11.45
CA THR A 60 -2.23 -1.13 10.94
C THR A 60 -2.70 -1.80 9.64
N GLU A 61 -4.00 -1.70 9.36
CA GLU A 61 -4.55 -2.15 8.08
C GLU A 61 -4.08 -1.21 6.95
N ILE A 62 -3.53 -1.78 5.90
CA ILE A 62 -3.05 -1.06 4.73
C ILE A 62 -3.98 -1.37 3.57
N TYR A 63 -4.65 -0.33 3.06
CA TYR A 63 -5.50 -0.41 1.89
C TYR A 63 -4.83 0.32 0.73
N PHE A 64 -4.70 -0.33 -0.41
CA PHE A 64 -3.97 0.26 -1.53
C PHE A 64 -4.61 -0.02 -2.88
N VAL A 65 -4.34 0.88 -3.81
CA VAL A 65 -4.47 0.68 -5.26
C VAL A 65 -3.10 0.89 -5.90
N LEU A 66 -2.92 0.41 -7.12
CA LEU A 66 -1.71 0.65 -7.91
C LEU A 66 -1.88 1.90 -8.77
N GLY A 67 -0.78 2.60 -9.02
CA GLY A 67 -0.70 3.65 -10.03
C GLY A 67 0.01 3.16 -11.28
N ASN A 68 0.14 4.03 -12.30
CA ASN A 68 0.80 3.64 -13.55
C ASN A 68 2.29 3.32 -13.35
N HIS A 69 2.96 3.99 -12.41
CA HIS A 69 4.39 3.80 -12.17
C HIS A 69 4.71 2.45 -11.54
N ASP A 70 3.75 1.86 -10.81
CA ASP A 70 3.87 0.52 -10.22
C ASP A 70 4.02 -0.58 -11.28
N PHE A 71 3.69 -0.28 -12.55
CA PHE A 71 3.87 -1.19 -13.68
C PHE A 71 5.15 -0.95 -14.49
N TYR A 72 5.93 0.09 -14.17
CA TYR A 72 7.13 0.42 -14.94
C TYR A 72 8.18 -0.69 -14.82
N ASN A 73 8.87 -0.94 -15.92
CA ASN A 73 9.92 -1.97 -16.04
C ASN A 73 9.44 -3.42 -15.78
N GLY A 74 8.12 -3.67 -15.89
CA GLY A 74 7.55 -5.01 -15.73
C GLY A 74 6.36 -5.28 -16.66
N PHE A 75 5.76 -6.45 -16.47
CA PHE A 75 4.54 -6.83 -17.18
C PHE A 75 3.33 -6.68 -16.25
N MET A 76 2.27 -6.05 -16.76
CA MET A 76 1.07 -5.73 -15.97
C MET A 76 0.45 -6.96 -15.30
N ASP A 77 0.33 -8.06 -16.03
CA ASP A 77 -0.18 -9.34 -15.51
C ASP A 77 0.67 -9.85 -14.35
N LYS A 78 1.99 -9.78 -14.44
CA LYS A 78 2.91 -10.20 -13.38
C LYS A 78 2.84 -9.34 -12.14
N VAL A 79 2.67 -8.03 -12.30
CA VAL A 79 2.49 -7.12 -11.17
C VAL A 79 1.17 -7.43 -10.46
N LEU A 80 0.07 -7.54 -11.23
CA LEU A 80 -1.24 -7.86 -10.70
C LEU A 80 -1.25 -9.22 -9.97
N ASP A 81 -0.75 -10.28 -10.61
CA ASP A 81 -0.60 -11.60 -9.99
C ASP A 81 0.18 -11.51 -8.66
N GLY A 82 1.26 -10.72 -8.66
CA GLY A 82 2.11 -10.50 -7.49
C GLY A 82 1.39 -9.81 -6.34
N VAL A 83 0.68 -8.71 -6.59
CA VAL A 83 -0.02 -7.97 -5.54
C VAL A 83 -1.27 -8.69 -5.05
N VAL A 84 -1.97 -9.40 -5.94
CA VAL A 84 -3.11 -10.26 -5.57
C VAL A 84 -2.64 -11.40 -4.68
N ASN A 85 -1.54 -12.08 -5.04
CA ASN A 85 -0.97 -13.13 -4.21
C ASN A 85 -0.49 -12.58 -2.86
N LEU A 86 0.19 -11.43 -2.85
CA LEU A 86 0.67 -10.79 -1.63
C LEU A 86 -0.50 -10.44 -0.70
N SER A 87 -1.52 -9.77 -1.21
CA SER A 87 -2.71 -9.38 -0.43
C SER A 87 -3.48 -10.62 0.07
N GLY A 88 -3.65 -11.64 -0.77
CA GLY A 88 -4.34 -12.88 -0.40
C GLY A 88 -3.62 -13.73 0.67
N ASN A 89 -2.31 -13.52 0.86
CA ASN A 89 -1.52 -14.18 1.91
C ASN A 89 -1.22 -13.28 3.12
N SER A 90 -1.74 -12.06 3.12
CA SER A 90 -1.54 -11.07 4.17
C SER A 90 -2.77 -10.98 5.08
N SER A 91 -2.55 -10.64 6.35
CA SER A 91 -3.62 -10.30 7.28
C SER A 91 -3.96 -8.80 7.31
N SER A 92 -3.13 -7.94 6.71
CA SER A 92 -3.27 -6.48 6.81
C SER A 92 -3.02 -5.70 5.51
N LEU A 93 -2.59 -6.35 4.41
CA LEU A 93 -2.48 -5.76 3.08
C LEU A 93 -3.75 -6.07 2.27
N ASN A 94 -4.47 -5.02 1.90
CA ASN A 94 -5.75 -5.10 1.21
C ASN A 94 -5.65 -4.38 -0.15
N PHE A 95 -5.53 -5.15 -1.23
CA PHE A 95 -5.56 -4.60 -2.59
C PHE A 95 -7.01 -4.30 -3.01
N LEU A 96 -7.35 -3.01 -3.12
CA LEU A 96 -8.73 -2.58 -3.17
C LEU A 96 -9.44 -2.88 -4.51
N ASP A 97 -8.71 -3.01 -5.63
CA ASP A 97 -9.32 -3.28 -6.95
C ASP A 97 -10.05 -4.61 -7.03
N ILE A 98 -9.66 -5.57 -6.18
CA ILE A 98 -10.29 -6.88 -6.07
C ILE A 98 -11.03 -7.08 -4.75
N SER A 99 -11.02 -6.07 -3.88
CA SER A 99 -11.70 -6.12 -2.59
C SER A 99 -13.17 -5.72 -2.72
N PRO A 100 -14.08 -6.33 -1.96
CA PRO A 100 -15.42 -5.76 -1.80
C PRO A 100 -15.33 -4.39 -1.10
N PRO A 101 -16.39 -3.55 -1.17
CA PRO A 101 -16.43 -2.32 -0.41
C PRO A 101 -16.14 -2.54 1.08
N VAL A 102 -15.12 -1.84 1.60
CA VAL A 102 -14.67 -1.98 2.99
C VAL A 102 -15.36 -0.93 3.84
N LYS A 103 -15.97 -1.34 4.95
CA LYS A 103 -16.64 -0.40 5.86
C LYS A 103 -15.65 0.25 6.81
N ILE A 104 -15.54 1.58 6.76
CA ILE A 104 -14.74 2.41 7.67
C ILE A 104 -15.70 3.34 8.43
N GLY A 105 -16.12 2.93 9.64
CA GLY A 105 -17.14 3.64 10.41
C GLY A 105 -18.49 3.64 9.67
N ASN A 106 -18.94 4.83 9.23
CA ASN A 106 -20.16 5.00 8.42
C ASN A 106 -19.87 5.23 6.93
N THR A 107 -18.60 5.09 6.52
CA THR A 107 -18.13 5.28 5.15
C THR A 107 -17.80 3.94 4.51
N GLY A 108 -18.06 3.80 3.21
CA GLY A 108 -17.57 2.67 2.40
C GLY A 108 -16.34 3.10 1.59
N LEU A 109 -15.24 2.37 1.74
CA LEU A 109 -14.03 2.50 0.93
C LEU A 109 -14.12 1.55 -0.25
N VAL A 110 -13.86 2.07 -1.45
CA VAL A 110 -13.80 1.32 -2.70
C VAL A 110 -12.52 1.70 -3.44
N GLY A 111 -11.88 0.73 -4.09
CA GLY A 111 -10.72 0.98 -4.95
C GLY A 111 -11.08 0.88 -6.41
N HIS A 112 -10.38 1.69 -7.21
CA HIS A 112 -10.32 1.54 -8.65
C HIS A 112 -9.02 2.19 -9.14
N GLY A 113 -8.02 1.37 -9.44
CA GLY A 113 -6.77 1.73 -10.12
C GLY A 113 -6.77 1.40 -11.60
#